data_AF-A0A9D8K8K7-F1
#
_entry.id   AF-A0A9D8K8K7-F1
#
_cell.length_a   1.000
_cell.length_b   1.000
_cell.length_c   1.000
_cell.angle_alpha   90.00
_cell.angle_beta   90.00
_cell.angle_gamma   90.00
#
_symmetry.space_group_name_H-M   'P 1'
#
loop_
_entity.id
_entity.type
_entity.pdbx_description
1 polymer ?
#
loop_
_entity_poly.entity_id
_entity_poly.type
_entity_poly.pdbx_seq_one_letter_code
_entity_poly.pdbx_strand_id
1 'polypeptide(L)'
;MSSDDAETIEQRFARFAARTNDLDFANLRCKVMHPNPNVGYGWSEAFTDRLEAEYRIFFSMHAAFPELALPPSRVMDLFWHEHILDTRAYFTDCHHVAGRYLHHLPYFGMRNPEDASLCVDALNSERQLYLRCVGKEPPRDLWIVGFTVDDMRALVAGRYVPVAV
;
A
#
# COMPACT_ATOMS: atom_id res chain seq x y z
N MET A 1 -30.95 -27.80 4.54
CA MET A 1 -30.28 -26.48 4.41
C MET A 1 -28.81 -26.75 4.55
N SER A 2 -28.10 -26.76 3.42
CA SER A 2 -26.67 -27.08 3.38
C SER A 2 -25.90 -26.03 4.15
N SER A 3 -24.90 -26.46 4.92
CA SER A 3 -23.85 -25.60 5.48
C SER A 3 -23.28 -24.75 4.36
N ASP A 4 -23.51 -23.44 4.41
CA ASP A 4 -22.86 -22.44 3.56
C ASP A 4 -21.36 -22.48 3.84
N ASP A 5 -20.56 -22.89 2.85
CA ASP A 5 -19.10 -22.80 2.93
C ASP A 5 -18.70 -21.32 2.90
N ALA A 6 -18.37 -20.75 4.06
CA ALA A 6 -17.87 -19.39 4.16
C ALA A 6 -16.56 -19.23 3.37
N GLU A 7 -16.49 -18.20 2.51
CA GLU A 7 -15.30 -17.86 1.74
C GLU A 7 -14.08 -17.65 2.67
N THR A 8 -12.96 -18.30 2.37
CA THR A 8 -11.73 -18.13 3.16
C THR A 8 -11.08 -16.76 2.91
N ILE A 9 -10.20 -16.31 3.81
CA ILE A 9 -9.43 -15.07 3.65
C ILE A 9 -8.64 -15.07 2.33
N GLU A 10 -8.03 -16.21 2.00
CA GLU A 10 -7.22 -16.42 0.81
C GLU A 10 -8.06 -16.34 -0.47
N GLN A 11 -9.24 -16.98 -0.47
CA GLN A 11 -10.20 -16.92 -1.58
C GLN A 11 -10.70 -15.49 -1.79
N ARG A 12 -11.09 -14.82 -0.70
CA ARG A 12 -11.52 -13.42 -0.72
C ARG A 12 -10.42 -12.53 -1.28
N PHE A 13 -9.20 -12.63 -0.76
CA PHE A 13 -8.05 -11.88 -1.26
C PHE A 13 -7.79 -12.13 -2.75
N ALA A 14 -7.72 -13.39 -3.18
CA ALA A 14 -7.42 -13.76 -4.56
C ALA A 14 -8.39 -13.11 -5.58
N ARG A 15 -9.68 -12.99 -5.21
CA ARG A 15 -10.69 -12.32 -6.05
C ARG A 15 -10.42 -10.83 -6.26
N PHE A 16 -9.91 -10.13 -5.25
CA PHE A 16 -9.55 -8.71 -5.39
C PHE A 16 -8.18 -8.57 -6.05
N ALA A 17 -7.21 -9.42 -5.70
CA ALA A 17 -5.88 -9.44 -6.32
C ALA A 17 -5.93 -9.63 -7.84
N ALA A 18 -6.82 -10.50 -8.34
CA ALA A 18 -7.02 -10.68 -9.77
C ALA A 18 -7.42 -9.38 -10.48
N ARG A 19 -8.37 -8.62 -9.90
CA ARG A 19 -8.80 -7.31 -10.44
C ARG A 19 -7.72 -6.24 -10.29
N THR A 20 -6.98 -6.26 -9.19
CA THR A 20 -5.87 -5.31 -8.99
C THR A 20 -4.73 -5.55 -9.99
N ASN A 21 -4.56 -6.76 -10.51
CA ASN A 21 -3.55 -7.04 -11.56
C ASN A 21 -3.91 -6.43 -12.92
N ASP A 22 -5.18 -6.09 -13.15
CA ASP A 22 -5.63 -5.44 -14.39
C ASP A 22 -5.34 -3.93 -14.40
N LEU A 23 -4.94 -3.35 -13.27
CA LEU A 23 -4.65 -1.91 -13.16
C LEU A 23 -3.37 -1.53 -13.92
N ASP A 24 -3.45 -0.44 -14.68
CA ASP A 24 -2.32 0.15 -15.41
C ASP A 24 -1.72 1.32 -14.64
N PHE A 25 -0.52 1.12 -14.09
CA PHE A 25 0.22 2.15 -13.36
C PHE A 25 1.29 2.87 -14.21
N ALA A 26 1.28 2.77 -15.55
CA ALA A 26 2.33 3.35 -16.39
C ALA A 26 2.56 4.85 -16.16
N ASN A 27 1.49 5.66 -16.05
CA ASN A 27 1.60 7.09 -15.79
C ASN A 27 2.13 7.38 -14.37
N LEU A 28 1.67 6.60 -13.40
CA LEU A 28 2.12 6.67 -12.01
C LEU A 28 3.61 6.33 -11.90
N ARG A 29 4.06 5.27 -12.57
CA ARG A 29 5.48 4.90 -12.69
C ARG A 29 6.31 6.03 -13.29
N CYS A 30 5.85 6.61 -14.41
CA CYS A 30 6.51 7.75 -15.04
C CYS A 30 6.69 8.93 -14.08
N LYS A 31 5.67 9.21 -13.27
CA LYS A 31 5.68 10.29 -12.26
C LYS A 31 6.67 9.99 -11.13
N VAL A 32 6.57 8.84 -10.47
CA VAL A 32 7.41 8.52 -9.30
C VAL A 32 8.89 8.34 -9.64
N MET A 33 9.19 7.85 -10.85
CA MET A 33 10.56 7.68 -11.35
C MET A 33 11.18 8.98 -11.88
N HIS A 34 10.41 10.07 -11.99
CA HIS A 34 10.92 11.32 -12.55
C HIS A 34 12.07 11.88 -11.66
N PRO A 35 13.25 12.20 -12.22
CA PRO A 35 14.44 12.54 -11.44
C PRO A 35 14.40 13.95 -10.82
N ASN A 36 13.54 14.83 -11.32
CA ASN A 36 13.33 16.14 -10.69
C ASN A 36 12.52 15.98 -9.38
N PRO A 37 13.06 16.35 -8.20
CA PRO A 37 12.40 16.17 -6.91
C PRO A 37 11.16 17.05 -6.72
N ASN A 38 10.96 18.07 -7.57
CA ASN A 38 9.71 18.85 -7.60
C ASN A 38 8.61 18.17 -8.43
N VAL A 39 8.93 17.05 -9.09
CA VAL A 39 8.00 16.30 -9.95
C VAL A 39 7.80 14.88 -9.41
N GLY A 40 8.87 14.15 -9.12
CA GLY A 40 8.81 12.76 -8.64
C GLY A 40 9.85 12.50 -7.55
N TYR A 41 10.10 11.22 -7.28
CA TYR A 41 11.04 10.79 -6.23
C TYR A 41 12.37 10.28 -6.79
N GLY A 42 12.54 10.21 -8.12
CA GLY A 42 13.73 9.67 -8.76
C GLY A 42 13.97 8.18 -8.48
N TRP A 43 12.92 7.43 -8.18
CA TRP A 43 13.03 5.99 -7.92
C TRP A 43 13.53 5.23 -9.14
N SER A 44 14.44 4.27 -8.92
CA SER A 44 14.90 3.37 -9.97
C SER A 44 13.78 2.43 -10.40
N GLU A 45 13.81 1.96 -11.65
CA GLU A 45 12.86 0.98 -12.18
C GLU A 45 12.77 -0.27 -11.29
N ALA A 46 13.91 -0.83 -10.89
CA ALA A 46 13.96 -2.01 -10.03
C ALA A 46 13.30 -1.80 -8.65
N PHE A 47 13.40 -0.59 -8.08
CA PHE A 47 12.71 -0.26 -6.84
C PHE A 47 11.21 -0.10 -7.07
N THR A 48 10.82 0.62 -8.13
CA THR A 48 9.41 0.83 -8.50
C THR A 48 8.71 -0.49 -8.80
N ASP A 49 9.36 -1.45 -9.46
CA ASP A 49 8.78 -2.77 -9.73
C ASP A 49 8.43 -3.53 -8.45
N ARG A 50 9.35 -3.52 -7.48
CA ARG A 50 9.14 -4.17 -6.18
C ARG A 50 8.07 -3.46 -5.36
N LEU A 51 8.11 -2.13 -5.34
CA LEU A 51 7.12 -1.31 -4.62
C LEU A 51 5.73 -1.46 -5.21
N GLU A 52 5.60 -1.46 -6.54
CA GLU A 52 4.32 -1.63 -7.23
C GLU A 52 3.72 -3.02 -6.93
N ALA A 53 4.54 -4.08 -6.94
CA ALA A 53 4.06 -5.42 -6.58
C ALA A 53 3.49 -5.46 -5.15
N GLU A 54 4.17 -4.84 -4.19
CA GLU A 54 3.67 -4.75 -2.82
C GLU A 54 2.47 -3.81 -2.68
N TYR A 55 2.42 -2.72 -3.44
CA TYR A 55 1.27 -1.81 -3.50
C TYR A 55 0.02 -2.51 -4.04
N ARG A 56 0.14 -3.37 -5.05
CA ARG A 56 -0.97 -4.19 -5.56
C ARG A 56 -1.51 -5.13 -4.49
N ILE A 57 -0.63 -5.74 -3.68
CA ILE A 57 -1.06 -6.58 -2.55
C ILE A 57 -1.81 -5.73 -1.53
N PHE A 58 -1.22 -4.61 -1.11
CA PHE A 58 -1.82 -3.67 -0.16
C PHE A 58 -3.22 -3.19 -0.63
N PHE A 59 -3.32 -2.71 -1.86
CA PHE A 59 -4.57 -2.22 -2.45
C PHE A 59 -5.64 -3.33 -2.51
N SER A 60 -5.23 -4.56 -2.80
CA SER A 60 -6.11 -5.73 -2.79
C SER A 60 -6.61 -6.08 -1.40
N MET A 61 -5.75 -6.03 -0.37
CA MET A 61 -6.16 -6.22 1.02
C MET A 61 -7.14 -5.13 1.45
N HIS A 62 -6.85 -3.87 1.12
CA HIS A 62 -7.72 -2.73 1.43
C HIS A 62 -9.08 -2.78 0.74
N ALA A 63 -9.13 -3.32 -0.48
CA ALA A 63 -10.38 -3.58 -1.19
C ALA A 63 -11.13 -4.79 -0.61
N ALA A 64 -10.40 -5.84 -0.27
CA ALA A 64 -10.95 -7.10 0.21
C ALA A 64 -11.53 -6.96 1.61
N PHE A 65 -10.89 -6.27 2.54
CA PHE A 65 -11.23 -6.22 3.97
C PHE A 65 -11.54 -4.79 4.46
N PRO A 66 -12.61 -4.12 3.96
CA PRO A 66 -12.99 -2.77 4.38
C PRO A 66 -13.26 -2.61 5.88
N GLU A 67 -13.52 -3.70 6.59
CA GLU A 67 -13.75 -3.74 8.02
C GLU A 67 -12.46 -3.55 8.84
N LEU A 68 -11.28 -3.66 8.22
CA LEU A 68 -9.99 -3.55 8.88
C LEU A 68 -9.33 -2.19 8.59
N ALA A 69 -8.66 -1.63 9.59
CA ALA A 69 -7.73 -0.53 9.39
C ALA A 69 -6.39 -1.10 8.88
N LEU A 70 -5.98 -0.70 7.68
CA LEU A 70 -4.76 -1.15 7.01
C LEU A 70 -3.88 0.06 6.69
N PRO A 71 -3.02 0.49 7.63
CA PRO A 71 -2.16 1.64 7.44
C PRO A 71 -1.02 1.34 6.44
N PRO A 72 -0.84 2.13 5.36
CA PRO A 72 0.23 1.88 4.41
C PRO A 72 1.61 2.05 5.04
N SER A 73 2.60 1.28 4.57
CA SER A 73 4.00 1.63 4.84
C SER A 73 4.32 3.00 4.23
N ARG A 74 5.39 3.66 4.68
CA ARG A 74 5.69 5.03 4.22
C ARG A 74 5.91 5.14 2.70
N VAL A 75 6.58 4.18 2.09
CA VAL A 75 6.82 4.19 0.64
C VAL A 75 5.56 3.86 -0.16
N MET A 76 4.69 3.00 0.40
CA MET A 76 3.37 2.74 -0.18
C MET A 76 2.44 3.93 -0.04
N ASP A 77 2.53 4.67 1.07
CA ASP A 77 1.77 5.89 1.32
C ASP A 77 2.06 6.95 0.25
N LEU A 78 3.34 7.18 -0.07
CA LEU A 78 3.74 8.08 -1.16
C LEU A 78 3.23 7.61 -2.52
N PHE A 79 3.36 6.31 -2.83
CA PHE A 79 2.83 5.75 -4.07
C PHE A 79 1.30 5.91 -4.15
N TRP A 80 0.60 5.70 -3.03
CA TRP A 80 -0.84 5.86 -2.93
C TRP A 80 -1.27 7.33 -3.05
N HIS A 81 -0.52 8.28 -2.49
CA HIS A 81 -0.79 9.71 -2.68
C HIS A 81 -0.72 10.09 -4.15
N GLU A 82 0.33 9.67 -4.86
CA GLU A 82 0.45 9.95 -6.29
C GLU A 82 -0.65 9.24 -7.10
N HIS A 83 -1.09 8.04 -6.69
CA HIS A 83 -2.26 7.39 -7.28
C HIS A 83 -3.54 8.21 -7.06
N ILE A 84 -3.81 8.67 -5.83
CA ILE A 84 -4.98 9.50 -5.48
C ILE A 84 -4.99 10.84 -6.26
N LEU A 85 -3.82 11.44 -6.48
CA LEU A 85 -3.68 12.70 -7.20
C LEU A 85 -4.06 12.58 -8.68
N ASP A 86 -3.88 11.41 -9.30
CA ASP A 86 -4.57 11.06 -10.55
C ASP A 86 -6.03 10.66 -10.25
N THR A 87 -6.82 11.67 -9.89
CA THR A 87 -8.20 11.49 -9.40
C THR A 87 -9.11 10.68 -10.34
N ARG A 88 -8.86 10.72 -11.66
CA ARG A 88 -9.66 9.96 -12.64
C ARG A 88 -9.26 8.50 -12.68
N ALA A 89 -7.96 8.22 -12.73
CA ALA A 89 -7.45 6.85 -12.65
C ALA A 89 -7.86 6.23 -11.31
N TYR A 90 -7.59 6.92 -10.20
CA TYR A 90 -7.90 6.42 -8.86
C TYR A 90 -9.38 6.08 -8.65
N PHE A 91 -10.29 6.95 -9.11
CA PHE A 91 -11.72 6.69 -9.03
C PHE A 91 -12.12 5.44 -9.84
N THR A 92 -11.58 5.32 -11.05
CA THR A 92 -11.86 4.19 -11.96
C THR A 92 -11.33 2.88 -11.36
N ASP A 93 -10.10 2.89 -10.89
CA ASP A 93 -9.41 1.73 -10.31
C ASP A 93 -10.08 1.25 -9.03
N CYS A 94 -10.47 2.18 -8.14
CA CYS A 94 -11.26 1.86 -6.95
C CYS A 94 -12.59 1.19 -7.31
N HIS A 95 -13.31 1.71 -8.31
CA HIS A 95 -14.57 1.11 -8.72
C HIS A 95 -14.37 -0.26 -9.38
N HIS A 96 -13.34 -0.42 -10.22
CA HIS A 96 -13.01 -1.69 -10.86
C HIS A 96 -12.67 -2.77 -9.82
N VAL A 97 -11.78 -2.47 -8.87
CA VAL A 97 -11.30 -3.44 -7.88
C VAL A 97 -12.31 -3.65 -6.75
N ALA A 98 -12.85 -2.57 -6.18
CA ALA A 98 -13.61 -2.62 -4.94
C ALA A 98 -15.11 -2.37 -5.09
N GLY A 99 -15.57 -1.89 -6.26
CA GLY A 99 -16.94 -1.41 -6.48
C GLY A 99 -17.27 -0.11 -5.72
N ARG A 100 -16.29 0.49 -5.02
CA ARG A 100 -16.45 1.66 -4.14
C ARG A 100 -15.13 2.40 -4.05
N TYR A 101 -15.17 3.66 -3.60
CA TYR A 101 -13.96 4.43 -3.32
C TYR A 101 -13.20 3.83 -2.12
N LEU A 102 -11.89 3.68 -2.23
CA LEU A 102 -11.04 3.30 -1.09
C LEU A 102 -10.57 4.59 -0.41
N HIS A 103 -10.97 4.80 0.84
CA HIS A 103 -10.65 6.03 1.54
C HIS A 103 -9.30 5.92 2.24
N HIS A 104 -8.43 6.90 2.00
CA HIS A 104 -7.18 7.06 2.72
C HIS A 104 -7.38 7.99 3.94
N LEU A 105 -6.93 7.57 5.12
CA LEU A 105 -6.94 8.36 6.35
C LEU A 105 -5.49 8.76 6.72
N PRO A 106 -4.96 9.87 6.18
CA PRO A 106 -3.52 10.21 6.26
C PRO A 106 -3.04 10.53 7.68
N TYR A 107 -3.97 10.72 8.62
CA TYR A 107 -3.67 11.14 9.99
C TYR A 107 -3.78 9.99 11.01
N PHE A 108 -4.04 8.76 10.57
CA PHE A 108 -4.20 7.62 11.47
C PHE A 108 -2.89 7.37 12.24
N GLY A 109 -2.98 7.35 13.57
CA GLY A 109 -1.83 7.21 14.46
C GLY A 109 -1.15 8.54 14.85
N MET A 110 -1.64 9.69 14.38
CA MET A 110 -0.97 10.99 14.60
C MET A 110 -1.70 11.91 15.59
N ARG A 111 -2.95 11.60 15.95
CA ARG A 111 -3.81 12.56 16.66
C ARG A 111 -3.48 12.67 18.14
N ASN A 112 -3.20 11.54 18.80
CA ASN A 112 -2.89 11.44 20.22
C ASN A 112 -2.27 10.05 20.52
N PRO A 113 -1.77 9.79 21.75
CA PRO A 113 -1.15 8.51 22.09
C PRO A 113 -2.05 7.28 21.92
N GLU A 114 -3.36 7.42 22.11
CA GLU A 114 -4.30 6.31 21.95
C GLU A 114 -4.49 5.95 20.46
N ASP A 115 -4.61 6.95 19.61
CA ASP A 115 -4.62 6.78 18.14
C ASP A 115 -3.32 6.12 17.64
N ALA A 116 -2.17 6.52 18.19
CA ALA A 116 -0.89 5.90 17.89
C ALA A 116 -0.87 4.41 18.28
N SER A 117 -1.42 4.06 19.45
CA SER A 117 -1.54 2.66 19.89
C SER A 117 -2.43 1.84 18.95
N LEU A 118 -3.58 2.39 18.55
CA LEU A 118 -4.48 1.73 17.59
C LEU A 118 -3.81 1.50 16.23
N CYS A 119 -2.96 2.43 15.79
CA CYS A 119 -2.18 2.28 14.56
C CYS A 119 -1.15 1.15 14.68
N VAL A 120 -0.49 1.00 15.82
CA VAL A 120 0.43 -0.12 16.09
C VAL A 120 -0.32 -1.47 16.06
N ASP A 121 -1.49 -1.55 16.67
CA ASP A 121 -2.31 -2.77 16.65
C ASP A 121 -2.81 -3.11 15.23
N ALA A 122 -3.16 -2.09 14.45
CA ALA A 122 -3.56 -2.23 13.05
C ALA A 122 -2.40 -2.76 12.19
N LEU A 123 -1.18 -2.23 12.34
CA LEU A 123 0.02 -2.71 11.65
C LEU A 123 0.31 -4.19 11.95
N ASN A 124 0.17 -4.59 13.22
CA ASN A 124 0.34 -5.99 13.61
C ASN A 124 -0.71 -6.90 12.95
N SER A 125 -1.96 -6.45 12.91
CA SER A 125 -3.08 -7.18 12.30
C SER A 125 -2.93 -7.29 10.78
N GLU A 126 -2.52 -6.20 10.12
CA GLU A 126 -2.23 -6.17 8.69
C GLU A 126 -1.10 -7.13 8.32
N ARG A 127 -0.03 -7.21 9.12
CA ARG A 127 1.05 -8.18 8.90
C ARG A 127 0.55 -9.63 8.94
N GLN A 128 -0.32 -9.96 9.89
CA GLN A 128 -0.93 -11.30 9.95
C GLN A 128 -1.85 -11.57 8.76
N LEU A 129 -2.60 -10.56 8.31
CA LEU A 129 -3.43 -10.65 7.12
C LEU A 129 -2.56 -10.88 5.87
N TYR A 130 -1.45 -10.15 5.72
CA TYR A 130 -0.50 -10.35 4.63
C TYR A 130 0.03 -11.78 4.62
N LEU A 131 0.45 -12.31 5.77
CA LEU A 131 0.92 -13.69 5.89
C LEU A 131 -0.12 -14.71 5.43
N ARG A 132 -1.40 -14.48 5.76
CA ARG A 132 -2.51 -15.32 5.30
C ARG A 132 -2.72 -15.21 3.79
N CYS A 133 -2.73 -13.98 3.26
CA CYS A 133 -3.02 -13.72 1.84
C CYS A 133 -1.90 -14.18 0.90
N VAL A 134 -0.63 -14.00 1.32
CA VAL A 134 0.56 -14.15 0.46
C VAL A 134 1.38 -15.39 0.84
N GLY A 135 1.22 -15.92 2.05
CA GLY A 135 1.94 -17.12 2.52
C GLY A 135 3.40 -16.89 2.92
N LYS A 136 3.85 -15.63 2.97
CA LYS A 136 5.21 -15.24 3.35
C LYS A 136 5.22 -13.91 4.07
N GLU A 137 6.34 -13.61 4.72
CA GLU A 137 6.57 -12.33 5.38
C GLU A 137 6.62 -11.17 4.36
N PRO A 138 6.06 -9.99 4.69
CA PRO A 138 6.25 -8.81 3.87
C PRO A 138 7.74 -8.43 3.79
N PRO A 139 8.22 -7.93 2.64
CA PRO A 139 9.60 -7.49 2.49
C PRO A 139 9.89 -6.33 3.44
N ARG A 140 10.80 -6.56 4.39
CA ARG A 140 11.14 -5.63 5.47
C ARG A 140 11.56 -4.25 4.96
N ASP A 141 12.17 -4.19 3.78
CA ASP A 141 12.66 -2.96 3.20
C ASP A 141 11.59 -2.07 2.57
N LEU A 142 10.41 -2.63 2.26
CA LEU A 142 9.27 -1.87 1.72
C LEU A 142 8.15 -1.68 2.74
N TRP A 143 8.11 -2.51 3.79
CA TRP A 143 7.11 -2.44 4.86
C TRP A 143 7.64 -1.72 6.10
N ILE A 144 8.27 -0.56 5.89
CA ILE A 144 8.87 0.25 6.94
C ILE A 144 7.84 1.20 7.56
N VAL A 145 7.70 1.10 8.87
CA VAL A 145 6.79 1.89 9.70
C VAL A 145 7.55 3.00 10.42
N GLY A 146 7.65 4.17 9.78
CA GLY A 146 8.35 5.34 10.31
C GLY A 146 9.75 5.55 9.73
N PHE A 147 10.18 6.81 9.71
CA PHE A 147 11.48 7.23 9.18
C PHE A 147 12.13 8.22 10.14
N THR A 148 13.45 8.18 10.25
CA THR A 148 14.19 9.33 10.78
C THR A 148 14.10 10.49 9.78
N VAL A 149 14.42 11.71 10.22
CA VAL A 149 14.47 12.88 9.31
C VAL A 149 15.46 12.64 8.15
N ASP A 150 16.52 11.89 8.40
CA ASP A 150 17.53 11.59 7.38
C ASP A 150 17.07 10.55 6.37
N ASP A 151 16.27 9.56 6.80
CA ASP A 151 15.61 8.63 5.87
C ASP A 151 14.62 9.37 4.96
N MET A 152 13.86 10.32 5.50
CA MET A 152 12.96 11.16 4.69
C MET A 152 13.72 12.01 3.67
N ARG A 153 14.85 12.60 4.06
CA ARG A 153 15.71 13.36 3.14
C ARG A 153 16.32 12.46 2.07
N ALA A 154 16.72 11.23 2.42
CA ALA A 154 17.22 10.26 1.46
C ALA A 154 16.13 9.84 0.47
N LEU A 155 14.90 9.61 0.96
CA LEU A 155 13.75 9.21 0.15
C LEU A 155 13.33 10.29 -0.84
N VAL A 156 13.17 11.52 -0.39
CA VAL A 156 12.82 12.67 -1.25
C VAL A 156 13.92 12.96 -2.27
N ALA A 157 15.18 12.67 -1.92
CA ALA A 157 16.30 12.89 -2.82
C ALA A 157 16.61 11.71 -3.76
N GLY A 158 15.76 10.67 -3.80
CA GLY A 158 15.97 9.47 -4.62
C GLY A 158 17.19 8.63 -4.21
N ARG A 159 17.68 8.83 -2.99
CA ARG A 159 18.87 8.15 -2.43
C ARG A 159 18.52 7.16 -1.32
N TYR A 160 17.24 6.90 -1.09
CA TYR A 160 16.83 5.96 -0.06
C TYR A 160 17.29 4.55 -0.44
N VAL A 161 18.20 4.01 0.36
CA VAL A 161 18.59 2.61 0.33
C VAL A 161 18.03 2.01 1.61
N PRO A 162 17.13 1.02 1.52
CA PRO A 162 16.59 0.43 2.73
C PRO A 162 17.68 -0.25 3.54
N VAL A 163 17.73 0.06 4.83
CA VAL A 163 18.64 -0.59 5.77
C VAL A 163 18.09 -1.99 6.04
N ALA A 164 18.84 -3.02 5.64
CA ALA A 164 18.58 -4.37 6.12
C ALA A 164 18.87 -4.40 7.62
N VAL A 165 17.85 -4.68 8.43
CA VAL A 165 17.99 -4.99 9.87
C VAL A 165 17.92 -6.50 10.07
#